data_AF-K6VUH5-F1
#
_entry.id   AF-K6VUH5-F1
#
_cell.length_a   1.000
_cell.length_b   1.000
_cell.length_c   1.000
_cell.angle_alpha   90.00
_cell.angle_beta   90.00
_cell.angle_gamma   90.00
#
_symmetry.space_group_name_H-M   'P 1'
#
loop_
_entity.id
_entity.type
_entity.pdbx_description
1 polymer ?
#
loop_
_entity_poly.entity_id
_entity_poly.type
_entity_poly.pdbx_seq_one_letter_code
_entity_poly.pdbx_strand_id
1 'polypeptide(L)'
;MMILCLVVVLLRLLRREHPNGVARAPIWRLIAVTLGTMFLISFTPTKWTHHFGVYAGIAGGLAAAAGAMMAPAILRSRRNRTFFAAAVLAVTAISFAGTNGWWYVASYGIPWWDRPPSIAGIKLGWAILVVAVITALVGLWFHFRDDYVDEQTRTGGGTGWASRLKFSPLPVISVFVVMFMLASFAKAAYVQRDSWSWLNSNMRALTGNECALANDVLVEADPNKSLLPPAAIGDRPAPSISAALAGSTDPQGFSPNGVPNKLSIDSTEAEDSSTTSAQNTAQTGAGADEATGADSAQGGTEGGVGAIGVNGSTVRLPFGLNPADTPVLGSYGAPTGTGSLTTDWYQLPSRDPARPLLTIAVAGSVQAVDGIGVVHPGQEVIVRFGRTEHDGTVTPVGTMSPIDIGEVPVWRNLRFPLADAPPRADVVRVEVRDTAGAPAEWVAITPPRVPTLDTLNNVVGQTDPVFIDWLPGLVFPCQQPMQVRNGVLEVPKWRIMPDAEATRKNSQTWMSGKAGGPLGITEAMLTPTLLPTYLRNDWGRDWGGLQRFTEIAPAPPAQLDLGTAHRSGLYDPAPMRSSGY
;
A
#
# COMPACT_ATOMS: atom_id res chain seq x y z
N MET A 1 -8.44 25.78 0.69
CA MET A 1 -7.97 27.12 0.24
C MET A 1 -8.89 27.81 -0.76
N MET A 2 -9.28 27.17 -1.87
CA MET A 2 -10.18 27.77 -2.88
C MET A 2 -11.44 28.38 -2.26
N ILE A 3 -12.18 27.64 -1.43
CA ILE A 3 -13.42 28.10 -0.80
C ILE A 3 -13.17 29.35 0.07
N LEU A 4 -12.07 29.39 0.82
CA LEU A 4 -11.69 30.58 1.60
C LEU A 4 -11.49 31.79 0.67
N CYS A 5 -10.79 31.62 -0.45
CA CYS A 5 -10.58 32.68 -1.43
C CYS A 5 -11.91 33.15 -2.03
N LEU A 6 -12.80 32.22 -2.38
CA LEU A 6 -14.13 32.50 -2.90
C LEU A 6 -14.94 33.37 -1.95
N VAL A 7 -15.03 32.96 -0.68
CA VAL A 7 -15.78 33.69 0.35
C VAL A 7 -15.19 35.07 0.56
N VAL A 8 -13.86 35.19 0.65
CA VAL A 8 -13.20 36.49 0.85
C VAL A 8 -13.44 37.45 -0.32
N VAL A 9 -13.29 36.98 -1.56
CA VAL A 9 -13.52 37.79 -2.77
C VAL A 9 -14.99 38.19 -2.86
N LEU A 10 -15.92 37.27 -2.58
CA LEU A 10 -17.36 37.53 -2.59
C LEU A 10 -17.73 38.60 -1.55
N LEU A 11 -17.30 38.44 -0.30
CA LEU A 11 -17.55 39.41 0.78
C LEU A 11 -16.94 40.78 0.48
N ARG A 12 -15.79 40.83 -0.20
CA ARG A 12 -15.17 42.10 -0.62
C ARG A 12 -15.95 42.79 -1.73
N LEU A 13 -16.50 42.06 -2.70
CA LEU A 13 -17.28 42.63 -3.79
C LEU A 13 -18.72 43.00 -3.40
N LEU A 14 -19.28 42.37 -2.35
CA LEU A 14 -20.60 42.70 -1.81
C LEU A 14 -20.58 43.95 -0.90
N ARG A 15 -19.40 44.44 -0.50
CA ARG A 15 -19.30 45.70 0.24
C ARG A 15 -19.64 46.89 -0.67
N ARG A 16 -20.17 47.96 -0.04
CA ARG A 16 -20.60 49.19 -0.74
C ARG A 16 -19.49 49.82 -1.60
N GLU A 17 -18.25 49.74 -1.15
CA GLU A 17 -17.09 50.29 -1.86
C GLU A 17 -16.33 49.20 -2.61
N HIS A 18 -16.19 49.40 -3.92
CA HIS A 18 -15.41 48.51 -4.77
C HIS A 18 -13.90 48.72 -4.56
N PRO A 19 -13.08 47.66 -4.50
CA PRO A 19 -11.63 47.80 -4.41
C PRO A 19 -11.05 48.56 -5.61
N ASN A 20 -10.27 49.61 -5.36
CA ASN A 20 -9.58 50.36 -6.42
C ASN A 20 -8.54 49.45 -7.12
N GLY A 21 -8.47 49.53 -8.45
CA GLY A 21 -7.51 48.75 -9.26
C GLY A 21 -7.91 47.31 -9.56
N VAL A 22 -9.12 46.88 -9.19
CA VAL A 22 -9.66 45.56 -9.55
C VAL A 22 -10.78 45.72 -10.58
N ALA A 23 -10.75 44.96 -11.67
CA ALA A 23 -11.82 44.98 -12.66
C ALA A 23 -13.03 44.17 -12.16
N ARG A 24 -14.19 44.80 -12.00
CA ARG A 24 -15.39 44.18 -11.43
C ARG A 24 -15.92 43.00 -12.25
N ALA A 25 -16.12 43.20 -13.56
CA ALA A 25 -16.77 42.20 -14.41
C ALA A 25 -15.99 40.87 -14.54
N PRO A 26 -14.67 40.86 -14.76
CA PRO A 26 -13.89 39.62 -14.80
C PRO A 26 -13.94 38.84 -13.48
N ILE A 27 -13.90 39.51 -12.32
CA ILE A 27 -13.95 38.83 -11.02
C ILE A 27 -15.33 38.22 -10.76
N TRP A 28 -16.42 38.91 -11.11
CA TRP A 28 -17.76 38.32 -11.00
C TRP A 28 -17.95 37.12 -11.93
N ARG A 29 -17.39 37.16 -13.15
CA ARG A 29 -17.37 35.99 -14.05
C ARG A 29 -16.59 34.83 -13.43
N LEU A 30 -15.44 35.10 -12.80
CA LEU A 30 -14.64 34.09 -12.12
C LEU A 30 -15.40 33.43 -10.95
N ILE A 31 -16.10 34.23 -10.14
CA ILE A 31 -16.98 33.73 -9.07
C ILE A 31 -18.09 32.86 -9.67
N ALA A 32 -18.78 33.36 -10.70
CA ALA A 32 -19.88 32.65 -11.35
C ALA A 32 -19.42 31.32 -11.94
N VAL A 33 -18.25 31.28 -12.60
CA VAL A 33 -17.65 30.04 -13.09
C VAL A 33 -17.33 29.09 -11.95
N THR A 34 -16.75 29.58 -10.85
CA THR A 34 -16.41 28.74 -9.69
C THR A 34 -17.66 28.11 -9.07
N LEU A 35 -18.67 28.92 -8.76
CA LEU A 35 -19.94 28.47 -8.16
C LEU A 35 -20.77 27.61 -9.11
N GLY A 36 -20.84 28.00 -10.39
CA GLY A 36 -21.53 27.23 -11.43
C GLY A 36 -20.88 25.86 -11.63
N THR A 37 -19.55 25.79 -11.59
CA THR A 37 -18.83 24.50 -11.64
C THR A 37 -19.14 23.67 -10.39
N MET A 38 -19.17 24.26 -9.18
CA MET A 38 -19.55 23.53 -7.95
C MET A 38 -20.97 22.98 -8.03
N PHE A 39 -21.91 23.78 -8.53
CA PHE A 39 -23.30 23.38 -8.73
C PHE A 39 -23.41 22.25 -9.75
N LEU A 40 -22.85 22.41 -10.95
CA LEU A 40 -22.92 21.39 -12.00
C LEU A 40 -22.22 20.10 -11.59
N ILE A 41 -21.07 20.24 -10.92
CA ILE A 41 -20.38 19.13 -10.33
C ILE A 41 -21.36 18.46 -9.38
N SER A 42 -22.03 19.12 -8.42
CA SER A 42 -22.96 18.47 -7.45
C SER A 42 -24.03 17.48 -7.97
N PHE A 43 -24.26 17.42 -9.29
CA PHE A 43 -25.12 16.43 -9.97
C PHE A 43 -24.38 15.24 -10.61
N THR A 44 -23.04 15.20 -10.63
CA THR A 44 -22.29 14.04 -11.12
C THR A 44 -22.41 12.87 -10.14
N PRO A 45 -22.58 11.64 -10.64
CA PRO A 45 -22.82 10.47 -9.78
C PRO A 45 -21.58 10.01 -8.99
N THR A 46 -20.38 10.50 -9.34
CA THR A 46 -19.09 10.08 -8.74
C THR A 46 -18.59 11.04 -7.65
N LYS A 47 -17.68 10.54 -6.79
CA LYS A 47 -17.16 11.24 -5.61
C LYS A 47 -16.51 12.60 -5.96
N TRP A 48 -16.94 13.66 -5.28
CA TRP A 48 -16.48 15.05 -5.50
C TRP A 48 -14.98 15.28 -5.34
N THR A 49 -14.34 14.51 -4.45
CA THR A 49 -12.96 14.73 -4.04
C THR A 49 -11.96 14.53 -5.17
N HIS A 50 -12.20 13.56 -6.08
CA HIS A 50 -11.36 13.33 -7.25
C HIS A 50 -11.51 14.43 -8.31
N HIS A 51 -12.63 15.14 -8.31
CA HIS A 51 -12.92 16.16 -9.33
C HIS A 51 -12.31 17.52 -9.00
N PHE A 52 -11.73 17.72 -7.80
CA PHE A 52 -11.19 19.02 -7.41
C PHE A 52 -10.05 19.53 -8.30
N GLY A 53 -9.40 18.65 -9.07
CA GLY A 53 -8.39 19.02 -10.06
C GLY A 53 -8.88 20.03 -11.12
N VAL A 54 -10.18 20.01 -11.45
CA VAL A 54 -10.79 20.97 -12.40
C VAL A 54 -10.63 22.43 -11.95
N TYR A 55 -10.52 22.66 -10.64
CA TYR A 55 -10.35 24.00 -10.08
C TYR A 55 -8.90 24.47 -10.08
N ALA A 56 -7.90 23.66 -10.42
CA ALA A 56 -6.49 24.07 -10.33
C ALA A 56 -6.21 25.38 -11.10
N GLY A 57 -6.76 25.53 -12.30
CA GLY A 57 -6.67 26.77 -13.09
C GLY A 57 -7.52 27.92 -12.54
N ILE A 58 -8.80 27.65 -12.23
CA ILE A 58 -9.78 28.68 -11.79
C ILE A 58 -9.42 29.22 -10.40
N ALA A 59 -9.08 28.34 -9.47
CA ALA A 59 -8.71 28.67 -8.10
C ALA A 59 -7.42 29.48 -8.03
N GLY A 60 -6.48 29.30 -8.97
CA GLY A 60 -5.28 30.13 -9.08
C GLY A 60 -5.61 31.61 -9.32
N GLY A 61 -6.50 31.88 -10.29
CA GLY A 61 -6.99 33.25 -10.53
C GLY A 61 -7.76 33.82 -9.33
N LEU A 62 -8.55 32.98 -8.65
CA LEU A 62 -9.32 33.39 -7.49
C LEU A 62 -8.43 33.70 -6.28
N ALA A 63 -7.38 32.91 -6.08
CA ALA A 63 -6.36 33.13 -5.06
C ALA A 63 -5.56 34.40 -5.33
N ALA A 64 -5.23 34.71 -6.60
CA ALA A 64 -4.59 35.97 -6.97
C ALA A 64 -5.48 37.19 -6.66
N ALA A 65 -6.78 37.10 -7.00
CA ALA A 65 -7.75 38.15 -6.68
C ALA A 65 -7.90 38.34 -5.15
N ALA A 66 -8.03 37.25 -4.39
CA ALA A 66 -8.07 37.28 -2.93
C ALA A 66 -6.79 37.90 -2.35
N GLY A 67 -5.62 37.47 -2.81
CA GLY A 67 -4.33 37.99 -2.39
C GLY A 67 -4.19 39.50 -2.64
N ALA A 68 -4.61 39.98 -3.80
CA ALA A 68 -4.62 41.41 -4.13
C ALA A 68 -5.60 42.20 -3.24
N MET A 69 -6.84 41.76 -3.10
CA MET A 69 -7.87 42.44 -2.28
C MET A 69 -7.55 42.48 -0.78
N MET A 70 -6.73 41.56 -0.31
CA MET A 70 -6.27 41.46 1.08
C MET A 70 -4.89 42.08 1.31
N ALA A 71 -4.23 42.58 0.26
CA ALA A 71 -2.96 43.28 0.38
C ALA A 71 -3.10 44.57 1.22
N PRO A 72 -2.07 44.98 1.98
CA PRO A 72 -2.13 46.18 2.83
C PRO A 72 -2.55 47.46 2.11
N ALA A 73 -2.25 47.58 0.80
CA ALA A 73 -2.63 48.72 -0.02
C ALA A 73 -4.16 48.86 -0.19
N ILE A 74 -4.90 47.74 -0.21
CA ILE A 74 -6.35 47.67 -0.45
C ILE A 74 -7.11 47.34 0.84
N LEU A 75 -6.53 46.57 1.75
CA LEU A 75 -7.06 46.30 3.09
C LEU A 75 -6.24 47.00 4.16
N ARG A 76 -6.53 48.29 4.39
CA ARG A 76 -5.77 49.11 5.34
C ARG A 76 -5.92 48.63 6.79
N SER A 77 -7.11 48.21 7.21
CA SER A 77 -7.37 47.75 8.58
C SER A 77 -6.46 46.57 8.98
N ARG A 78 -5.62 46.79 10.00
CA ARG A 78 -4.74 45.76 10.58
C ARG A 78 -5.53 44.59 11.16
N ARG A 79 -6.68 44.87 11.77
CA ARG A 79 -7.61 43.88 12.32
C ARG A 79 -8.06 42.86 11.26
N ASN A 80 -8.59 43.35 10.13
CA ASN A 80 -9.13 42.48 9.09
C ASN A 80 -8.02 41.66 8.40
N ARG A 81 -6.82 42.24 8.22
CA ARG A 81 -5.64 41.50 7.72
C ARG A 81 -5.24 40.37 8.66
N THR A 82 -5.32 40.62 9.97
CA THR A 82 -4.98 39.65 11.01
C THR A 82 -5.98 38.50 11.04
N PHE A 83 -7.30 38.78 10.98
CA PHE A 83 -8.31 37.73 10.89
C PHE A 83 -8.21 36.90 9.60
N PHE A 84 -7.85 37.53 8.47
CA PHE A 84 -7.58 36.79 7.25
C PHE A 84 -6.37 35.85 7.39
N ALA A 85 -5.28 36.32 7.99
CA ALA A 85 -4.13 35.47 8.29
C ALA A 85 -4.52 34.29 9.20
N ALA A 86 -5.31 34.55 10.25
CA ALA A 86 -5.83 33.51 11.12
C ALA A 86 -6.69 32.48 10.37
N ALA A 87 -7.55 32.92 9.44
CA ALA A 87 -8.37 32.02 8.63
C ALA A 87 -7.52 31.15 7.68
N VAL A 88 -6.49 31.72 7.04
CA VAL A 88 -5.54 30.96 6.22
C VAL A 88 -4.80 29.92 7.08
N LEU A 89 -4.31 30.30 8.25
CA LEU A 89 -3.65 29.39 9.18
C LEU A 89 -4.58 28.27 9.68
N ALA A 90 -5.83 28.60 10.01
CA ALA A 90 -6.82 27.61 10.45
C ALA A 90 -7.13 26.57 9.35
N VAL A 91 -7.35 27.02 8.10
CA VAL A 91 -7.53 26.10 6.97
C VAL A 91 -6.29 25.24 6.74
N THR A 92 -5.10 25.80 6.92
CA THR A 92 -3.83 25.06 6.82
C THR A 92 -3.71 24.02 7.92
N ALA A 93 -4.05 24.37 9.17
CA ALA A 93 -4.05 23.44 10.30
C ALA A 93 -4.99 22.24 10.05
N ILE A 94 -6.18 22.50 9.50
CA ILE A 94 -7.13 21.44 9.11
C ILE A 94 -6.51 20.54 8.03
N SER A 95 -5.85 21.11 7.02
CA SER A 95 -5.17 20.30 5.99
C SER A 95 -4.03 19.44 6.55
N PHE A 96 -3.25 19.95 7.52
CA PHE A 96 -2.15 19.21 8.17
C PHE A 96 -2.61 18.27 9.28
N ALA A 97 -3.93 18.16 9.53
CA ALA A 97 -4.47 17.15 10.44
C ALA A 97 -4.60 15.77 9.77
N GLY A 98 -4.62 15.71 8.43
CA GLY A 98 -4.61 14.48 7.65
C GLY A 98 -3.22 13.87 7.49
N THR A 99 -3.17 12.66 6.93
CA THR A 99 -1.90 11.99 6.57
C THR A 99 -1.25 12.64 5.35
N ASN A 100 0.06 12.47 5.18
CA ASN A 100 0.78 12.85 3.96
C ASN A 100 0.81 11.69 2.97
N GLY A 101 -0.31 10.98 2.83
CA GLY A 101 -0.46 9.80 1.99
C GLY A 101 -0.66 10.16 0.51
N TRP A 102 -0.02 9.40 -0.36
CA TRP A 102 -0.19 9.40 -1.81
C TRP A 102 -0.71 8.03 -2.29
N TRP A 103 -1.19 7.95 -3.52
CA TRP A 103 -1.79 6.72 -4.03
C TRP A 103 -0.76 5.62 -4.33
N TYR A 104 -1.03 4.40 -3.82
CA TYR A 104 -0.27 3.18 -4.12
C TYR A 104 1.26 3.42 -4.03
N VAL A 105 2.00 3.14 -5.10
CA VAL A 105 3.47 3.32 -5.17
C VAL A 105 3.95 4.75 -4.96
N ALA A 106 3.10 5.76 -5.12
CA ALA A 106 3.49 7.16 -4.91
C ALA A 106 3.75 7.50 -3.44
N SER A 107 3.27 6.66 -2.51
CA SER A 107 3.58 6.80 -1.07
C SER A 107 4.95 6.26 -0.68
N TYR A 108 5.67 5.56 -1.57
CA TYR A 108 6.89 4.87 -1.18
C TYR A 108 7.98 5.86 -0.75
N GLY A 109 8.41 5.74 0.51
CA GLY A 109 9.39 6.64 1.13
C GLY A 109 8.85 8.01 1.53
N ILE A 110 7.56 8.32 1.30
CA ILE A 110 6.97 9.60 1.69
C ILE A 110 6.90 9.70 3.23
N PRO A 111 7.37 10.80 3.83
CA PRO A 111 7.28 11.00 5.27
C PRO A 111 5.83 11.12 5.75
N TRP A 112 5.49 10.42 6.84
CA TRP A 112 4.15 10.45 7.43
C TRP A 112 3.04 10.09 6.43
N TRP A 113 3.29 9.10 5.56
CA TRP A 113 2.28 8.61 4.61
C TRP A 113 1.07 7.97 5.32
N ASP A 114 1.32 7.39 6.50
CA ASP A 114 0.40 6.61 7.34
C ASP A 114 -0.23 7.42 8.49
N ARG A 115 0.27 8.62 8.77
CA ARG A 115 -0.10 9.40 9.96
C ARG A 115 0.00 10.91 9.73
N PRO A 116 -0.58 11.75 10.59
CA PRO A 116 -0.42 13.19 10.45
C PRO A 116 1.04 13.64 10.62
N PRO A 117 1.52 14.64 9.85
CA PRO A 117 2.86 15.19 10.01
C PRO A 117 3.13 15.63 11.46
N SER A 118 4.25 15.18 12.01
CA SER A 118 4.61 15.42 13.42
C SER A 118 6.12 15.52 13.63
N ILE A 119 6.53 16.39 14.55
CA ILE A 119 7.93 16.63 14.90
C ILE A 119 8.05 16.49 16.42
N ALA A 120 8.97 15.64 16.90
CA ALA A 120 9.18 15.37 18.33
C ALA A 120 7.88 15.03 19.10
N GLY A 121 6.97 14.27 18.48
CA GLY A 121 5.68 13.89 19.05
C GLY A 121 4.56 14.94 18.94
N ILE A 122 4.87 16.17 18.52
CA ILE A 122 3.87 17.23 18.34
C ILE A 122 3.38 17.21 16.89
N LYS A 123 2.06 17.03 16.69
CA LYS A 123 1.45 17.11 15.35
C LYS A 123 1.52 18.54 14.82
N LEU A 124 2.02 18.71 13.61
CA LEU A 124 2.22 20.02 12.99
C LEU A 124 0.89 20.78 12.84
N GLY A 125 -0.22 20.07 12.56
CA GLY A 125 -1.55 20.67 12.54
C GLY A 125 -1.94 21.38 13.85
N TRP A 126 -1.61 20.80 15.01
CA TRP A 126 -1.85 21.44 16.32
C TRP A 126 -1.00 22.70 16.51
N ALA A 127 0.28 22.65 16.13
CA ALA A 127 1.15 23.81 16.22
C ALA A 127 0.63 24.97 15.35
N ILE A 128 0.22 24.68 14.10
CA ILE A 128 -0.36 25.68 13.20
C ILE A 128 -1.68 26.22 13.76
N LEU A 129 -2.51 25.36 14.37
CA LEU A 129 -3.77 25.78 14.98
C LEU A 129 -3.55 26.73 16.16
N VAL A 130 -2.58 26.45 17.03
CA VAL A 130 -2.22 27.35 18.14
C VAL A 130 -1.80 28.72 17.59
N VAL A 131 -0.98 28.75 16.54
CA VAL A 131 -0.60 30.01 15.87
C VAL A 131 -1.82 30.71 15.26
N ALA A 132 -2.77 29.97 14.68
CA ALA A 132 -4.01 30.51 14.16
C ALA A 132 -4.86 31.18 15.26
N VAL A 133 -5.01 30.51 16.42
CA VAL A 133 -5.74 31.03 17.59
C VAL A 133 -5.07 32.27 18.15
N ILE A 134 -3.75 32.25 18.36
CA ILE A 134 -3.00 33.44 18.81
C ILE A 134 -3.20 34.59 17.82
N THR A 135 -3.11 34.33 16.52
CA THR A 135 -3.34 35.34 15.48
C THR A 135 -4.77 35.90 15.57
N ALA A 136 -5.78 35.06 15.77
CA ALA A 136 -7.16 35.51 15.96
C ALA A 136 -7.34 36.36 17.22
N LEU A 137 -6.70 35.98 18.34
CA LEU A 137 -6.71 36.75 19.59
C LEU A 137 -6.03 38.12 19.42
N VAL A 138 -4.93 38.20 18.67
CA VAL A 138 -4.32 39.49 18.29
C VAL A 138 -5.28 40.32 17.44
N GLY A 139 -6.00 39.69 16.50
CA GLY A 139 -7.06 40.33 15.73
C GLY A 139 -8.18 40.88 16.62
N LEU A 140 -8.58 40.14 17.64
CA LEU A 140 -9.58 40.54 18.63
C LEU A 140 -9.07 41.68 19.53
N TRP A 141 -7.80 41.64 19.92
CA TRP A 141 -7.18 42.74 20.65
C TRP A 141 -7.13 44.03 19.83
N PHE A 142 -6.79 43.94 18.53
CA PHE A 142 -6.92 45.09 17.63
C PHE A 142 -8.37 45.57 17.54
N HIS A 143 -9.34 44.66 17.48
CA HIS A 143 -10.76 45.03 17.45
C HIS A 143 -11.16 45.90 18.65
N PHE A 144 -10.77 45.52 19.87
CA PHE A 144 -11.08 46.30 21.07
C PHE A 144 -10.25 47.57 21.23
N ARG A 145 -9.03 47.62 20.67
CA ARG A 145 -8.15 48.79 20.77
C ARG A 145 -8.39 49.85 19.70
N ASP A 146 -8.95 49.47 18.55
CA ASP A 146 -9.10 50.34 17.38
C ASP A 146 -9.97 51.60 17.66
N ASP A 147 -10.82 51.60 18.70
CA ASP A 147 -11.63 52.76 19.12
C ASP A 147 -10.83 53.78 19.98
N TYR A 148 -9.65 53.39 20.48
CA TYR A 148 -8.83 54.18 21.41
C TYR A 148 -7.49 54.63 20.80
N VAL A 149 -7.29 54.48 19.49
CA VAL A 149 -6.05 54.83 18.79
C VAL A 149 -6.34 55.66 17.55
N ASP A 150 -5.34 56.41 17.08
CA ASP A 150 -5.45 57.21 15.87
C ASP A 150 -5.52 56.35 14.58
N GLU A 151 -5.95 56.98 13.49
CA GLU A 151 -6.12 56.31 12.20
C GLU A 151 -4.81 55.73 11.66
N GLN A 152 -3.70 56.41 11.95
CA GLN A 152 -2.37 55.97 11.56
C GLN A 152 -1.98 54.66 12.27
N THR A 153 -2.33 54.50 13.54
CA THR A 153 -2.13 53.24 14.28
C THR A 153 -3.11 52.15 13.84
N ARG A 154 -4.35 52.51 13.49
CA ARG A 154 -5.39 51.58 13.03
C ARG A 154 -5.11 50.98 11.64
N THR A 155 -4.44 51.74 10.78
CA THR A 155 -4.14 51.37 9.39
C THR A 155 -2.67 51.08 9.10
N GLY A 156 -1.77 51.58 9.95
CA GLY A 156 -0.33 51.41 9.83
C GLY A 156 0.15 49.96 9.99
N GLY A 157 1.30 49.65 9.39
CA GLY A 157 2.09 48.50 9.79
C GLY A 157 2.86 48.79 11.08
N GLY A 158 3.38 47.77 11.77
CA GLY A 158 4.27 47.99 12.90
C GLY A 158 5.50 48.84 12.52
N THR A 159 6.21 49.41 13.48
CA THR A 159 7.44 50.20 13.23
C THR A 159 8.71 49.34 13.19
N GLY A 160 8.61 48.06 13.58
CA GLY A 160 9.73 47.12 13.62
C GLY A 160 10.09 46.49 12.26
N TRP A 161 11.25 45.86 12.17
CA TRP A 161 11.77 45.26 10.94
C TRP A 161 10.80 44.26 10.26
N ALA A 162 10.02 43.52 11.04
CA ALA A 162 9.04 42.54 10.55
C ALA A 162 7.90 43.18 9.72
N SER A 163 7.59 44.46 9.92
CA SER A 163 6.57 45.17 9.11
C SER A 163 7.06 45.58 7.72
N ARG A 164 8.38 45.53 7.49
CA ARG A 164 8.99 45.77 6.17
C ARG A 164 8.77 44.59 5.23
N LEU A 165 8.48 43.40 5.78
CA LEU A 165 8.11 42.21 5.03
C LEU A 165 6.63 42.31 4.62
N LYS A 166 6.37 42.81 3.41
CA LYS A 166 5.02 42.96 2.85
C LYS A 166 4.46 41.66 2.25
N PHE A 167 4.56 40.55 2.97
CA PHE A 167 4.04 39.27 2.48
C PHE A 167 2.56 39.11 2.81
N SER A 168 1.78 38.72 1.81
CA SER A 168 0.41 38.23 2.04
C SER A 168 0.49 36.80 2.60
N PRO A 169 -0.32 36.43 3.62
CA PRO A 169 -0.26 35.11 4.23
C PRO A 169 -0.56 33.98 3.23
N LEU A 170 -1.36 34.26 2.19
CA LEU A 170 -1.79 33.26 1.23
C LEU A 170 -0.62 32.76 0.35
N PRO A 171 0.15 33.60 -0.38
CA PRO A 171 1.35 33.15 -1.10
C PRO A 171 2.38 32.45 -0.21
N VAL A 172 2.60 32.92 1.02
CA VAL A 172 3.56 32.31 1.95
C VAL A 172 3.16 30.88 2.28
N ILE A 173 1.89 30.66 2.66
CA ILE A 173 1.37 29.34 2.98
C ILE A 173 1.32 28.45 1.73
N SER A 174 0.96 28.98 0.57
CA SER A 174 1.00 28.24 -0.69
C SER A 174 2.41 27.75 -1.02
N VAL A 175 3.43 28.62 -0.93
CA VAL A 175 4.83 28.24 -1.14
C VAL A 175 5.27 27.21 -0.10
N PHE A 176 4.91 27.40 1.18
CA PHE A 176 5.23 26.44 2.24
C PHE A 176 4.67 25.05 1.93
N VAL A 177 3.39 24.95 1.54
CA VAL A 177 2.75 23.66 1.19
C VAL A 177 3.42 23.02 -0.03
N VAL A 178 3.71 23.81 -1.08
CA VAL A 178 4.39 23.30 -2.28
C VAL A 178 5.80 22.80 -1.94
N MET A 179 6.57 23.56 -1.16
CA MET A 179 7.90 23.14 -0.72
C MET A 179 7.85 21.90 0.17
N PHE A 180 6.84 21.78 1.04
CA PHE A 180 6.61 20.58 1.83
C PHE A 180 6.34 19.35 0.95
N MET A 181 5.54 19.49 -0.11
CA MET A 181 5.29 18.43 -1.08
C MET A 181 6.58 18.04 -1.83
N LEU A 182 7.32 19.02 -2.37
CA LEU A 182 8.58 18.78 -3.08
C LEU A 182 9.63 18.13 -2.16
N ALA A 183 9.76 18.59 -0.92
CA ALA A 183 10.67 18.01 0.06
C ALA A 183 10.27 16.57 0.45
N SER A 184 8.96 16.28 0.51
CA SER A 184 8.45 14.93 0.74
C SER A 184 8.90 13.98 -0.37
N PHE A 185 8.72 14.37 -1.64
CA PHE A 185 9.17 13.56 -2.78
C PHE A 185 10.69 13.48 -2.91
N ALA A 186 11.43 14.55 -2.61
CA ALA A 186 12.88 14.53 -2.60
C ALA A 186 13.42 13.56 -1.52
N LYS A 187 12.82 13.57 -0.33
CA LYS A 187 13.15 12.61 0.73
C LYS A 187 12.76 11.18 0.32
N ALA A 188 11.59 10.98 -0.28
CA ALA A 188 11.15 9.69 -0.78
C ALA A 188 12.15 9.10 -1.80
N ALA A 189 12.57 9.90 -2.78
CA ALA A 189 13.58 9.50 -3.75
C ALA A 189 14.93 9.14 -3.10
N TYR A 190 15.35 9.86 -2.06
CA TYR A 190 16.59 9.55 -1.33
C TYR A 190 16.49 8.27 -0.50
N VAL A 191 15.36 8.04 0.19
CA VAL A 191 15.13 6.84 1.01
C VAL A 191 14.99 5.61 0.12
N GLN A 192 14.29 5.72 -1.00
CA GLN A 192 14.07 4.64 -1.96
C GLN A 192 15.14 4.54 -3.05
N ARG A 193 16.32 5.15 -2.85
CA ARG A 193 17.38 5.23 -3.88
C ARG A 193 17.90 3.86 -4.33
N ASP A 194 17.89 2.89 -3.43
CA ASP A 194 18.38 1.52 -3.65
C ASP A 194 17.23 0.57 -4.05
N SER A 195 16.00 1.08 -4.19
CA SER A 195 14.77 0.35 -4.55
C SER A 195 14.01 1.10 -5.65
N TRP A 196 12.74 0.75 -5.88
CA TRP A 196 11.87 1.46 -6.80
C TRP A 196 11.45 2.82 -6.23
N SER A 197 11.58 3.85 -7.05
CA SER A 197 11.01 5.18 -6.81
C SER A 197 10.59 5.81 -8.12
N TRP A 198 9.68 6.79 -8.06
CA TRP A 198 9.30 7.58 -9.24
C TRP A 198 10.51 8.24 -9.91
N LEU A 199 11.49 8.72 -9.14
CA LEU A 199 12.70 9.32 -9.70
C LEU A 199 13.52 8.28 -10.47
N ASN A 200 13.85 7.15 -9.84
CA ASN A 200 14.64 6.08 -10.46
C ASN A 200 13.93 5.49 -11.69
N SER A 201 12.62 5.30 -11.60
CA SER A 201 11.80 4.78 -12.71
C SER A 201 11.80 5.73 -13.90
N ASN A 202 11.51 7.02 -13.68
CA ASN A 202 11.45 8.00 -14.76
C ASN A 202 12.84 8.28 -15.37
N MET A 203 13.90 8.30 -14.56
CA MET A 203 15.27 8.45 -15.07
C MET A 203 15.69 7.27 -15.95
N ARG A 204 15.34 6.04 -15.57
CA ARG A 204 15.58 4.82 -16.39
C ARG A 204 14.75 4.83 -17.67
N ALA A 205 13.51 5.31 -17.63
CA ALA A 205 12.67 5.43 -18.82
C ALA A 205 13.27 6.40 -19.85
N LEU A 206 13.87 7.51 -19.40
CA LEU A 206 14.57 8.46 -20.29
C LEU A 206 15.79 7.84 -21.02
N THR A 207 16.33 6.73 -20.52
CA THR A 207 17.44 5.99 -21.15
C THR A 207 16.97 4.71 -21.87
N GLY A 208 15.66 4.52 -22.04
CA GLY A 208 15.05 3.39 -22.77
C GLY A 208 14.67 2.19 -21.91
N ASN A 209 14.93 2.22 -20.59
CA ASN A 209 14.44 1.18 -19.68
C ASN A 209 13.11 1.62 -19.05
N GLU A 210 12.01 1.28 -19.72
CA GLU A 210 10.67 1.80 -19.42
C GLU A 210 9.80 0.87 -18.57
N CYS A 211 10.22 -0.38 -18.28
CA CYS A 211 9.36 -1.37 -17.60
C CYS A 211 9.11 -1.11 -16.11
N ALA A 212 9.55 0.04 -15.61
CA ALA A 212 9.19 0.60 -14.32
C ALA A 212 9.27 -0.43 -13.18
N LEU A 213 8.16 -0.72 -12.50
CA LEU A 213 8.14 -1.58 -11.30
C LEU A 213 8.49 -3.04 -11.62
N ALA A 214 8.28 -3.50 -12.85
CA ALA A 214 8.60 -4.86 -13.28
C ALA A 214 10.09 -5.22 -13.18
N ASN A 215 10.98 -4.22 -13.16
CA ASN A 215 12.43 -4.41 -13.03
C ASN A 215 12.90 -4.52 -11.56
N ASP A 216 12.08 -4.06 -10.62
CA ASP A 216 12.45 -3.98 -9.19
C ASP A 216 11.63 -4.95 -8.33
N VAL A 217 10.51 -5.44 -8.82
CA VAL A 217 9.83 -6.61 -8.24
C VAL A 217 10.63 -7.86 -8.60
N LEU A 218 11.02 -8.59 -7.56
CA LEU A 218 11.75 -9.83 -7.60
C LEU A 218 10.80 -10.99 -7.34
N VAL A 219 10.86 -12.04 -8.15
CA VAL A 219 9.96 -13.18 -8.15
C VAL A 219 10.75 -14.46 -7.89
N GLU A 220 10.27 -15.27 -6.95
CA GLU A 220 10.69 -16.67 -6.79
C GLU A 220 9.83 -17.53 -7.74
N ALA A 221 10.32 -17.77 -8.96
CA ALA A 221 9.53 -18.45 -10.00
C ALA A 221 9.22 -19.93 -9.66
N ASP A 222 10.11 -20.61 -8.94
CA ASP A 222 9.96 -22.00 -8.53
C ASP A 222 10.42 -22.19 -7.07
N PRO A 223 9.51 -22.05 -6.09
CA PRO A 223 9.86 -22.13 -4.67
C PRO A 223 10.39 -23.49 -4.21
N ASN A 224 10.14 -24.55 -4.99
CA ASN A 224 10.52 -25.92 -4.65
C ASN A 224 12.03 -26.18 -4.81
N LYS A 225 12.72 -25.36 -5.61
CA LYS A 225 14.18 -25.46 -5.84
C LYS A 225 15.01 -24.69 -4.82
N SER A 226 14.35 -23.91 -3.96
CA SER A 226 15.01 -23.02 -3.02
C SER A 226 15.16 -23.62 -1.62
N LEU A 227 14.44 -24.70 -1.32
CA LEU A 227 14.46 -25.37 -0.02
C LEU A 227 15.90 -25.71 0.38
N LEU A 228 16.28 -25.32 1.60
CA LEU A 228 17.61 -25.66 2.08
C LEU A 228 17.69 -27.16 2.38
N PRO A 229 18.76 -27.85 1.95
CA PRO A 229 18.97 -29.22 2.35
C PRO A 229 19.38 -29.28 3.84
N PRO A 230 18.90 -30.29 4.60
CA PRO A 230 19.42 -30.54 5.95
C PRO A 230 20.93 -30.75 5.93
N ALA A 231 21.64 -30.23 6.92
CA ALA A 231 23.09 -30.34 7.04
C ALA A 231 23.48 -31.65 7.73
N ALA A 232 24.58 -32.25 7.28
CA ALA A 232 25.27 -33.30 8.04
C ALA A 232 26.20 -32.63 9.06
N ILE A 233 26.09 -32.99 10.34
CA ILE A 233 26.81 -32.34 11.45
C ILE A 233 27.66 -33.37 12.19
N GLY A 234 28.98 -33.23 12.11
CA GLY A 234 29.93 -34.22 12.63
C GLY A 234 29.72 -35.58 11.99
N ASP A 235 29.61 -36.63 12.82
CA ASP A 235 29.33 -37.99 12.35
C ASP A 235 27.83 -38.25 12.09
N ARG A 236 26.94 -37.27 12.34
CA ARG A 236 25.51 -37.44 12.10
C ARG A 236 25.19 -37.15 10.62
N PRO A 237 24.68 -38.14 9.87
CA PRO A 237 24.26 -37.92 8.49
C PRO A 237 23.10 -36.91 8.44
N ALA A 238 22.97 -36.22 7.30
CA ALA A 238 21.87 -35.29 7.08
C ALA A 238 20.52 -36.03 7.27
N PRO A 239 19.63 -35.55 8.15
CA PRO A 239 18.32 -36.14 8.34
C PRO A 239 17.43 -35.94 7.10
N SER A 240 16.31 -36.65 7.03
CA SER A 240 15.27 -36.32 6.04
C SER A 240 14.72 -34.92 6.30
N ILE A 241 14.16 -34.25 5.29
CA ILE A 241 13.62 -32.90 5.45
C ILE A 241 12.51 -32.82 6.51
N SER A 242 11.69 -33.87 6.64
CA SER A 242 10.66 -33.98 7.69
C SER A 242 11.27 -34.08 9.10
N ALA A 243 12.31 -34.90 9.26
CA ALA A 243 13.00 -35.03 10.54
C ALA A 243 13.80 -33.76 10.88
N ALA A 244 14.38 -33.10 9.88
CA ALA A 244 15.06 -31.82 10.04
C ALA A 244 14.09 -30.73 10.53
N LEU A 245 12.87 -30.64 9.95
CA LEU A 245 11.85 -29.69 10.39
C LEU A 245 11.36 -29.99 11.81
N ALA A 246 11.19 -31.26 12.16
CA ALA A 246 10.77 -31.65 13.51
C ALA A 246 11.86 -31.40 14.56
N GLY A 247 13.15 -31.60 14.20
CA GLY A 247 14.31 -31.44 15.08
C GLY A 247 14.40 -32.43 16.25
N SER A 248 13.28 -33.04 16.65
CA SER A 248 13.16 -34.14 17.58
C SER A 248 12.11 -35.14 17.10
N THR A 249 12.03 -36.30 17.74
CA THR A 249 11.00 -37.32 17.44
C THR A 249 9.61 -36.91 17.93
N ASP A 250 9.52 -35.99 18.89
CA ASP A 250 8.28 -35.50 19.48
C ASP A 250 8.39 -33.98 19.71
N PRO A 251 8.12 -33.17 18.67
CA PRO A 251 8.19 -31.72 18.79
C PRO A 251 7.03 -31.21 19.64
N GLN A 252 7.35 -30.59 20.79
CA GLN A 252 6.37 -30.21 21.80
C GLN A 252 5.31 -29.26 21.23
N GLY A 253 4.06 -29.73 21.15
CA GLY A 253 2.93 -28.91 20.71
C GLY A 253 2.86 -28.68 19.20
N PHE A 254 3.70 -29.32 18.39
CA PHE A 254 3.67 -29.18 16.92
C PHE A 254 3.23 -30.48 16.25
N SER A 255 2.36 -30.38 15.25
CA SER A 255 1.96 -31.54 14.45
C SER A 255 1.88 -31.22 12.95
N PRO A 256 1.96 -32.24 12.06
CA PRO A 256 1.82 -32.06 10.61
C PRO A 256 0.48 -31.45 10.18
N ASN A 257 -0.57 -31.62 10.98
CA ASN A 257 -1.91 -31.10 10.70
C ASN A 257 -2.32 -29.98 11.68
N GLY A 258 -1.35 -29.37 12.37
CA GLY A 258 -1.57 -28.26 13.30
C GLY A 258 -1.78 -26.93 12.60
N VAL A 259 -2.64 -26.90 11.58
CA VAL A 259 -3.02 -25.70 10.80
C VAL A 259 -4.54 -25.73 10.60
N PRO A 260 -5.28 -24.63 10.83
CA PRO A 260 -6.70 -24.57 10.50
C PRO A 260 -6.96 -24.78 9.00
N ASN A 261 -8.10 -25.41 8.68
CA ASN A 261 -8.53 -25.63 7.28
C ASN A 261 -8.94 -24.34 6.55
N LYS A 262 -9.24 -23.26 7.27
CA LYS A 262 -9.56 -21.96 6.67
C LYS A 262 -8.85 -20.87 7.44
N LEU A 263 -8.07 -20.07 6.73
CA LEU A 263 -7.33 -18.93 7.24
C LEU A 263 -7.99 -17.67 6.68
N SER A 264 -8.59 -16.88 7.56
CA SER A 264 -9.23 -15.60 7.19
C SER A 264 -8.59 -14.48 7.99
N ILE A 265 -8.34 -13.37 7.29
CA ILE A 265 -7.87 -12.11 7.89
C ILE A 265 -9.02 -11.43 8.66
N ASP A 266 -10.27 -11.72 8.28
CA ASP A 266 -11.46 -11.20 8.93
C ASP A 266 -11.93 -12.17 10.02
N SER A 267 -11.76 -11.79 11.29
CA SER A 267 -12.27 -12.51 12.46
C SER A 267 -13.77 -12.30 12.68
N THR A 268 -14.42 -11.50 11.84
CA THR A 268 -15.87 -11.22 11.84
C THR A 268 -16.63 -11.88 10.68
N GLU A 269 -16.31 -13.14 10.33
CA GLU A 269 -17.24 -14.00 9.55
C GLU A 269 -18.57 -14.30 10.30
N ALA A 270 -18.83 -13.66 11.45
CA ALA A 270 -20.11 -13.64 12.13
C ALA A 270 -20.42 -12.24 12.70
N GLU A 271 -20.60 -11.22 11.86
CA GLU A 271 -21.66 -10.23 12.07
C GLU A 271 -21.80 -9.29 10.86
N ASP A 272 -23.01 -9.31 10.30
CA ASP A 272 -23.56 -8.38 9.35
C ASP A 272 -23.49 -6.94 9.93
N SER A 273 -22.34 -6.28 9.76
CA SER A 273 -22.13 -4.92 10.27
C SER A 273 -21.90 -3.94 9.11
N SER A 274 -23.03 -3.63 8.47
CA SER A 274 -23.25 -2.40 7.72
C SER A 274 -23.09 -1.18 8.65
N THR A 275 -21.85 -0.79 8.94
CA THR A 275 -21.54 0.52 9.52
C THR A 275 -20.53 1.25 8.65
N THR A 276 -21.06 1.85 7.58
CA THR A 276 -20.36 2.85 6.77
C THR A 276 -20.06 4.08 7.61
N SER A 277 -18.93 4.10 8.30
CA SER A 277 -18.25 5.36 8.57
C SER A 277 -17.38 5.65 7.35
N ALA A 278 -17.83 6.61 6.52
CA ALA A 278 -17.03 7.16 5.43
C ALA A 278 -15.83 7.90 6.03
N GLN A 279 -14.81 7.16 6.44
CA GLN A 279 -13.50 7.73 6.71
C GLN A 279 -12.87 8.09 5.37
N ASN A 280 -12.68 9.40 5.16
CA ASN A 280 -11.91 9.94 4.05
C ASN A 280 -10.42 9.61 4.24
N THR A 281 -10.05 8.34 4.16
CA THR A 281 -8.68 7.95 3.86
C THR A 281 -8.54 7.85 2.35
N ALA A 282 -7.47 8.41 1.82
CA ALA A 282 -7.26 8.57 0.39
C ALA A 282 -7.10 7.24 -0.38
N GLN A 283 -7.23 6.06 0.25
CA GLN A 283 -6.98 4.75 -0.38
C GLN A 283 -8.25 3.89 -0.60
N THR A 284 -9.42 4.26 -0.06
CA THR A 284 -10.68 3.47 -0.14
C THR A 284 -11.55 3.89 -1.35
N GLY A 285 -10.91 3.97 -2.50
CA GLY A 285 -11.37 4.70 -3.68
C GLY A 285 -12.30 3.99 -4.66
N ALA A 286 -12.80 2.78 -4.46
CA ALA A 286 -13.89 2.18 -5.25
C ALA A 286 -14.43 0.94 -4.52
N GLY A 287 -15.76 0.74 -4.45
CA GLY A 287 -16.38 -0.37 -3.69
C GLY A 287 -16.58 -0.04 -2.21
N ALA A 288 -17.84 0.01 -1.76
CA ALA A 288 -18.19 0.30 -0.36
C ALA A 288 -18.47 -0.97 0.47
N ASP A 289 -18.48 -2.14 -0.18
CA ASP A 289 -18.74 -3.42 0.44
C ASP A 289 -17.45 -4.25 0.51
N GLU A 290 -17.12 -4.78 1.68
CA GLU A 290 -16.07 -5.80 1.83
C GLU A 290 -16.47 -7.02 0.98
N ALA A 291 -15.54 -7.51 0.15
CA ALA A 291 -15.81 -8.66 -0.70
C ALA A 291 -15.87 -9.94 0.15
N THR A 292 -17.03 -10.61 0.19
CA THR A 292 -17.22 -11.92 0.84
C THR A 292 -16.59 -13.10 0.09
N GLY A 293 -15.75 -12.84 -0.93
CA GLY A 293 -15.13 -13.83 -1.81
C GLY A 293 -13.66 -13.53 -2.08
N ALA A 294 -12.84 -13.41 -1.03
CA ALA A 294 -11.42 -13.08 -1.14
C ALA A 294 -10.52 -14.23 -1.66
N ASP A 295 -11.07 -15.44 -1.80
CA ASP A 295 -10.34 -16.67 -2.13
C ASP A 295 -9.52 -16.56 -3.42
N SER A 296 -10.03 -15.86 -4.44
CA SER A 296 -9.33 -15.72 -5.72
C SER A 296 -8.11 -14.79 -5.66
N ALA A 297 -8.09 -13.78 -4.79
CA ALA A 297 -6.91 -12.91 -4.59
C ALA A 297 -5.83 -13.60 -3.75
N GLN A 298 -6.23 -14.45 -2.82
CA GLN A 298 -5.33 -15.14 -1.90
C GLN A 298 -4.53 -16.25 -2.61
N GLY A 299 -5.10 -16.87 -3.66
CA GLY A 299 -4.32 -17.72 -4.57
C GLY A 299 -3.66 -18.92 -3.88
N GLY A 300 -4.35 -19.51 -2.88
CA GLY A 300 -3.90 -20.68 -2.13
C GLY A 300 -3.28 -20.38 -0.76
N THR A 301 -3.27 -19.13 -0.30
CA THR A 301 -2.77 -18.77 1.04
C THR A 301 -3.79 -18.90 2.17
N GLU A 302 -5.05 -19.17 1.83
CA GLU A 302 -6.19 -19.35 2.72
C GLU A 302 -6.20 -20.70 3.46
N GLY A 303 -5.23 -21.57 3.18
CA GLY A 303 -5.16 -22.92 3.74
C GLY A 303 -6.09 -23.89 3.01
N GLY A 304 -6.60 -24.89 3.74
CA GLY A 304 -7.43 -25.96 3.20
C GLY A 304 -6.77 -27.33 3.23
N VAL A 305 -7.45 -28.30 2.62
CA VAL A 305 -6.97 -29.68 2.54
C VAL A 305 -6.30 -29.91 1.19
N GLY A 306 -5.06 -30.41 1.22
CA GLY A 306 -4.25 -30.72 0.04
C GLY A 306 -3.94 -32.22 -0.09
N ALA A 307 -3.03 -32.54 -1.01
CA ALA A 307 -2.47 -33.88 -1.10
C ALA A 307 -1.64 -34.23 0.15
N ILE A 308 -1.52 -35.52 0.46
CA ILE A 308 -0.73 -35.99 1.61
C ILE A 308 0.74 -35.63 1.39
N GLY A 309 1.32 -34.89 2.32
CA GLY A 309 2.70 -34.42 2.28
C GLY A 309 3.72 -35.42 2.83
N VAL A 310 5.00 -35.07 2.68
CA VAL A 310 6.17 -35.90 3.05
C VAL A 310 6.27 -36.28 4.53
N ASN A 311 5.56 -35.57 5.41
CA ASN A 311 5.43 -35.88 6.84
C ASN A 311 4.01 -36.31 7.24
N GLY A 312 3.15 -36.67 6.28
CA GLY A 312 1.77 -37.10 6.52
C GLY A 312 0.77 -35.95 6.74
N SER A 313 1.18 -34.70 6.53
CA SER A 313 0.29 -33.54 6.55
C SER A 313 -0.74 -33.60 5.41
N THR A 314 -1.95 -33.12 5.65
CA THR A 314 -2.99 -32.95 4.62
C THR A 314 -3.28 -31.46 4.37
N VAL A 315 -2.38 -30.57 4.80
CA VAL A 315 -2.53 -29.12 4.65
C VAL A 315 -2.27 -28.73 3.20
N ARG A 316 -3.12 -27.88 2.62
CA ARG A 316 -2.87 -27.26 1.33
C ARG A 316 -1.75 -26.23 1.48
N LEU A 317 -0.60 -26.51 0.87
CA LEU A 317 0.56 -25.61 0.92
C LEU A 317 0.40 -24.42 -0.04
N PRO A 318 0.86 -23.22 0.36
CA PRO A 318 0.79 -22.01 -0.46
C PRO A 318 1.86 -22.00 -1.56
N PHE A 319 1.82 -20.98 -2.41
CA PHE A 319 2.90 -20.63 -3.35
C PHE A 319 3.25 -21.67 -4.43
N GLY A 320 2.47 -22.74 -4.54
CA GLY A 320 2.82 -23.89 -5.38
C GLY A 320 3.93 -24.76 -4.78
N LEU A 321 4.12 -24.71 -3.46
CA LEU A 321 5.01 -25.64 -2.75
C LEU A 321 4.48 -27.08 -2.90
N ASN A 322 5.38 -27.99 -3.24
CA ASN A 322 5.08 -29.39 -3.49
C ASN A 322 4.98 -30.13 -2.14
N PRO A 323 3.81 -30.68 -1.77
CA PRO A 323 3.66 -31.41 -0.52
C PRO A 323 4.54 -32.67 -0.46
N ALA A 324 4.92 -33.24 -1.60
CA ALA A 324 5.80 -34.41 -1.65
C ALA A 324 7.24 -34.14 -1.17
N ASP A 325 7.67 -32.87 -1.17
CA ASP A 325 9.03 -32.47 -0.78
C ASP A 325 9.03 -31.47 0.39
N THR A 326 7.88 -30.87 0.71
CA THR A 326 7.77 -29.79 1.71
C THR A 326 6.98 -30.26 2.92
N PRO A 327 7.64 -30.57 4.05
CA PRO A 327 6.94 -30.83 5.30
C PRO A 327 6.39 -29.53 5.89
N VAL A 328 5.37 -29.65 6.72
CA VAL A 328 4.80 -28.53 7.51
C VAL A 328 4.61 -28.98 8.95
N LEU A 329 4.84 -28.08 9.90
CA LEU A 329 4.50 -28.28 11.30
C LEU A 329 3.79 -27.03 11.81
N GLY A 330 2.72 -27.22 12.58
CA GLY A 330 2.06 -26.10 13.25
C GLY A 330 1.55 -26.45 14.64
N SER A 331 1.32 -25.41 15.44
CA SER A 331 0.91 -25.50 16.85
C SER A 331 -0.61 -25.42 17.08
N TYR A 332 -1.40 -25.22 16.01
CA TYR A 332 -2.85 -25.14 16.17
C TYR A 332 -3.41 -26.45 16.73
N GLY A 333 -4.23 -26.34 17.79
CA GLY A 333 -4.81 -27.48 18.48
C GLY A 333 -3.84 -28.21 19.42
N ALA A 334 -2.68 -27.62 19.76
CA ALA A 334 -1.78 -28.16 20.76
C ALA A 334 -2.52 -28.38 22.12
N PRO A 335 -2.42 -29.57 22.76
CA PRO A 335 -3.15 -29.87 23.98
C PRO A 335 -2.88 -28.91 25.15
N THR A 336 -1.66 -28.38 25.23
CA THR A 336 -1.23 -27.43 26.25
C THR A 336 -1.47 -25.96 25.87
N GLY A 337 -1.97 -25.71 24.65
CA GLY A 337 -2.10 -24.37 24.08
C GLY A 337 -0.76 -23.63 23.89
N THR A 338 0.36 -24.34 23.93
CA THR A 338 1.71 -23.79 23.77
C THR A 338 2.59 -24.81 23.05
N GLY A 339 3.69 -24.35 22.46
CA GLY A 339 4.60 -25.21 21.71
C GLY A 339 6.02 -24.66 21.65
N SER A 340 7.00 -25.55 21.48
CA SER A 340 8.39 -25.18 21.26
C SER A 340 9.01 -26.09 20.21
N LEU A 341 9.56 -25.48 19.17
CA LEU A 341 10.21 -26.19 18.07
C LEU A 341 11.62 -25.64 17.87
N THR A 342 12.59 -26.53 17.71
CA THR A 342 13.94 -26.17 17.26
C THR A 342 14.31 -27.17 16.19
N THR A 343 14.40 -26.70 14.95
CA THR A 343 14.74 -27.57 13.82
C THR A 343 16.17 -28.07 13.93
N ASP A 344 16.51 -29.10 13.17
CA ASP A 344 17.91 -29.41 12.90
C ASP A 344 18.54 -28.31 12.02
N TRP A 345 19.84 -28.40 11.80
CA TRP A 345 20.60 -27.48 10.97
C TRP A 345 20.36 -27.73 9.48
N TYR A 346 20.23 -26.65 8.72
CA TYR A 346 20.12 -26.61 7.27
C TYR A 346 21.36 -25.94 6.68
N GLN A 347 21.86 -26.50 5.57
CA GLN A 347 23.06 -25.99 4.90
C GLN A 347 22.73 -24.70 4.14
N LEU A 348 23.45 -23.62 4.42
CA LEU A 348 23.38 -22.38 3.64
C LEU A 348 24.21 -22.52 2.36
N PRO A 349 23.72 -22.00 1.22
CA PRO A 349 24.52 -21.87 0.02
C PRO A 349 25.58 -20.76 0.20
N SER A 350 26.55 -20.73 -0.72
CA SER A 350 27.46 -19.58 -0.84
C SER A 350 26.68 -18.28 -1.07
N ARG A 351 27.20 -17.16 -0.55
CA ARG A 351 26.58 -15.85 -0.74
C ARG A 351 26.53 -15.48 -2.22
N ASP A 352 25.36 -15.07 -2.68
CA ASP A 352 25.10 -14.72 -4.08
C ASP A 352 24.13 -13.51 -4.11
N PRO A 353 24.44 -12.42 -4.83
CA PRO A 353 23.52 -11.29 -5.02
C PRO A 353 22.16 -11.67 -5.62
N ALA A 354 22.08 -12.76 -6.38
CA ALA A 354 20.81 -13.30 -6.90
C ALA A 354 19.98 -14.04 -5.83
N ARG A 355 20.56 -14.27 -4.65
CA ARG A 355 19.94 -14.92 -3.48
C ARG A 355 20.04 -14.05 -2.24
N PRO A 356 19.38 -12.88 -2.20
CA PRO A 356 19.57 -11.89 -1.14
C PRO A 356 18.77 -12.18 0.14
N LEU A 357 17.89 -13.19 0.13
CA LEU A 357 16.97 -13.50 1.24
C LEU A 357 17.10 -14.95 1.69
N LEU A 358 16.88 -15.17 2.98
CA LEU A 358 16.36 -16.42 3.52
C LEU A 358 14.87 -16.20 3.83
N THR A 359 14.04 -17.18 3.49
CA THR A 359 12.58 -17.09 3.64
C THR A 359 12.01 -18.35 4.26
N ILE A 360 10.91 -18.20 4.98
CA ILE A 360 10.16 -19.30 5.60
C ILE A 360 8.69 -19.03 5.29
N ALA A 361 7.98 -20.01 4.71
CA ALA A 361 6.53 -19.90 4.61
C ALA A 361 5.95 -20.14 6.01
N VAL A 362 5.12 -19.20 6.46
CA VAL A 362 4.50 -19.19 7.78
C VAL A 362 3.00 -18.94 7.67
N ALA A 363 2.23 -19.52 8.57
CA ALA A 363 0.85 -19.14 8.84
C ALA A 363 0.66 -18.92 10.35
N GLY A 364 -0.37 -18.16 10.73
CA GLY A 364 -0.62 -17.79 12.12
C GLY A 364 0.02 -16.46 12.55
N SER A 365 0.08 -16.26 13.86
CA SER A 365 0.53 -15.02 14.51
C SER A 365 2.03 -15.09 14.81
N VAL A 366 2.80 -14.12 14.31
CA VAL A 366 4.27 -14.11 14.44
C VAL A 366 4.73 -12.74 14.91
N GLN A 367 5.62 -12.72 15.90
CA GLN A 367 6.31 -11.50 16.29
C GLN A 367 7.32 -11.11 15.20
N ALA A 368 7.10 -9.96 14.56
CA ALA A 368 7.92 -9.53 13.44
C ALA A 368 8.02 -8.00 13.33
N VAL A 369 9.03 -7.53 12.60
CA VAL A 369 9.19 -6.12 12.26
C VAL A 369 8.55 -5.85 10.90
N ASP A 370 7.73 -4.80 10.78
CA ASP A 370 7.17 -4.40 9.49
C ASP A 370 8.13 -3.53 8.65
N GLY A 371 7.72 -3.15 7.44
CA GLY A 371 8.53 -2.31 6.54
C GLY A 371 8.80 -0.88 7.01
N ILE A 372 8.24 -0.43 8.13
CA ILE A 372 8.55 0.88 8.74
C ILE A 372 9.27 0.75 10.09
N GLY A 373 9.65 -0.47 10.48
CA GLY A 373 10.44 -0.74 11.68
C GLY A 373 9.62 -0.92 12.96
N VAL A 374 8.29 -1.08 12.86
CA VAL A 374 7.42 -1.32 14.02
C VAL A 374 7.39 -2.81 14.31
N VAL A 375 7.57 -3.17 15.59
CA VAL A 375 7.46 -4.55 16.07
C VAL A 375 5.99 -4.86 16.35
N HIS A 376 5.47 -5.88 15.68
CA HIS A 376 4.14 -6.43 15.95
C HIS A 376 4.27 -7.65 16.89
N PRO A 377 3.40 -7.78 17.90
CA PRO A 377 3.41 -8.93 18.80
C PRO A 377 2.90 -10.20 18.09
N GLY A 378 3.30 -11.37 18.59
CA GLY A 378 2.86 -12.69 18.10
C GLY A 378 3.79 -13.79 18.63
N GLN A 379 3.76 -14.98 18.02
CA GLN A 379 4.64 -16.07 18.42
C GLN A 379 6.07 -15.85 17.92
N GLU A 380 7.06 -16.25 18.71
CA GLU A 380 8.46 -16.02 18.34
C GLU A 380 8.88 -17.03 17.27
N VAL A 381 9.30 -16.54 16.11
CA VAL A 381 9.96 -17.33 15.06
C VAL A 381 11.26 -16.63 14.72
N ILE A 382 12.39 -17.22 15.10
CA ILE A 382 13.71 -16.67 14.80
C ILE A 382 14.55 -17.69 14.02
N VAL A 383 15.53 -17.18 13.28
CA VAL A 383 16.56 -18.03 12.68
C VAL A 383 17.86 -17.89 13.45
N ARG A 384 18.48 -19.02 13.79
CA ARG A 384 19.80 -19.08 14.40
C ARG A 384 20.82 -19.52 13.36
N PHE A 385 21.87 -18.74 13.21
CA PHE A 385 23.00 -19.03 12.33
C PHE A 385 24.08 -19.77 13.10
N GLY A 386 24.71 -20.73 12.43
CA GLY A 386 25.82 -21.51 12.94
C GLY A 386 27.00 -21.48 11.98
N ARG A 387 28.18 -21.78 12.53
CA ARG A 387 29.40 -22.09 11.79
C ARG A 387 29.83 -23.50 12.13
N THR A 388 30.08 -24.31 11.12
CA THR A 388 30.66 -25.64 11.27
C THR A 388 32.15 -25.48 11.54
N GLU A 389 32.59 -25.99 12.69
CA GLU A 389 33.99 -26.00 13.11
C GLU A 389 34.73 -27.19 12.48
N HIS A 390 36.06 -27.21 12.59
CA HIS A 390 36.88 -28.24 11.97
C HIS A 390 36.63 -29.66 12.52
N ASP A 391 36.17 -29.75 13.78
CA ASP A 391 35.76 -31.00 14.43
C ASP A 391 34.34 -31.45 14.05
N GLY A 392 33.67 -30.74 13.13
CA GLY A 392 32.32 -31.02 12.69
C GLY A 392 31.22 -30.54 13.63
N THR A 393 31.56 -29.91 14.76
CA THR A 393 30.56 -29.29 15.65
C THR A 393 30.06 -27.97 15.08
N VAL A 394 28.84 -27.57 15.46
CA VAL A 394 28.29 -26.27 15.05
C VAL A 394 28.33 -25.31 16.21
N THR A 395 29.03 -24.18 16.03
CA THR A 395 29.02 -23.06 16.96
C THR A 395 27.98 -22.04 16.52
N PRO A 396 26.98 -21.69 17.35
CA PRO A 396 26.06 -20.60 17.07
C PRO A 396 26.80 -19.25 16.95
N VAL A 397 26.51 -18.48 15.90
CA VAL A 397 27.18 -17.20 15.62
C VAL A 397 26.26 -15.99 15.65
N GLY A 398 24.94 -16.19 15.67
CA GLY A 398 23.97 -15.11 15.82
C GLY A 398 22.54 -15.56 15.54
N THR A 399 21.60 -14.64 15.73
CA THR A 399 20.17 -14.85 15.47
C THR A 399 19.59 -13.66 14.72
N MET A 400 18.51 -13.87 13.98
CA MET A 400 17.74 -12.80 13.35
C MET A 400 16.24 -13.00 13.59
N SER A 401 15.55 -11.89 13.79
CA SER A 401 14.09 -11.80 13.77
C SER A 401 13.59 -11.50 12.35
N PRO A 402 12.38 -11.93 12.01
CA PRO A 402 11.85 -11.78 10.66
C PRO A 402 11.36 -10.37 10.37
N ILE A 403 11.42 -10.02 9.09
CA ILE A 403 10.56 -8.99 8.51
C ILE A 403 9.28 -9.69 8.01
N ASP A 404 8.12 -9.14 8.35
CA ASP A 404 6.81 -9.62 7.92
C ASP A 404 5.97 -8.45 7.38
N ILE A 405 5.22 -8.69 6.31
CA ILE A 405 4.42 -7.66 5.63
C ILE A 405 2.92 -7.92 5.71
N GLY A 406 2.54 -9.11 6.15
CA GLY A 406 1.20 -9.62 5.90
C GLY A 406 0.24 -9.45 7.06
N GLU A 407 -1.03 -9.45 6.70
CA GLU A 407 -2.14 -9.60 7.63
C GLU A 407 -2.18 -11.07 8.12
N VAL A 408 -2.33 -11.27 9.43
CA VAL A 408 -2.46 -12.60 10.05
C VAL A 408 -3.88 -13.15 9.88
N PRO A 409 -4.12 -14.48 9.85
CA PRO A 409 -3.19 -15.58 10.03
C PRO A 409 -2.86 -16.33 8.71
N VAL A 410 -3.09 -15.73 7.54
CA VAL A 410 -2.87 -16.40 6.23
C VAL A 410 -1.41 -16.77 5.98
N TRP A 411 -1.20 -17.73 5.06
CA TRP A 411 0.14 -18.10 4.60
C TRP A 411 0.87 -16.93 3.96
N ARG A 412 2.08 -16.66 4.43
CA ARG A 412 2.96 -15.59 3.96
C ARG A 412 4.42 -15.99 4.12
N ASN A 413 5.34 -15.18 3.62
CA ASN A 413 6.77 -15.46 3.74
C ASN A 413 7.42 -14.48 4.71
N LEU A 414 7.98 -15.02 5.79
CA LEU A 414 8.94 -14.31 6.63
C LEU A 414 10.22 -14.09 5.85
N ARG A 415 10.85 -12.93 6.05
CA ARG A 415 12.00 -12.48 5.27
C ARG A 415 13.17 -12.18 6.20
N PHE A 416 14.32 -12.76 5.89
CA PHE A 416 15.58 -12.55 6.60
C PHE A 416 16.64 -12.11 5.59
N PRO A 417 16.93 -10.79 5.48
CA PRO A 417 17.93 -10.28 4.57
C PRO A 417 19.31 -10.88 4.85
N LEU A 418 19.86 -11.59 3.87
CA LEU A 418 21.14 -12.27 4.03
C LEU A 418 22.31 -11.28 4.16
N ALA A 419 22.15 -10.03 3.74
CA ALA A 419 23.13 -8.97 3.98
C ALA A 419 23.42 -8.73 5.48
N ASP A 420 22.44 -8.97 6.35
CA ASP A 420 22.54 -8.76 7.81
C ASP A 420 22.95 -10.04 8.57
N ALA A 421 22.98 -11.18 7.88
CA ALA A 421 23.31 -12.45 8.50
C ALA A 421 24.79 -12.51 8.91
N PRO A 422 25.13 -13.14 10.05
CA PRO A 422 26.49 -13.19 10.56
C PRO A 422 27.51 -13.67 9.50
N PRO A 423 28.71 -13.05 9.44
CA PRO A 423 29.72 -13.44 8.47
C PRO A 423 30.22 -14.86 8.79
N ARG A 424 30.52 -15.64 7.73
CA ARG A 424 30.99 -17.04 7.82
C ARG A 424 30.00 -18.02 8.47
N ALA A 425 28.70 -17.68 8.53
CA ALA A 425 27.67 -18.68 8.80
C ALA A 425 27.52 -19.60 7.58
N ASP A 426 27.53 -20.91 7.82
CA ASP A 426 27.38 -21.95 6.80
C ASP A 426 26.14 -22.83 7.05
N VAL A 427 25.55 -22.76 8.23
CA VAL A 427 24.30 -23.45 8.58
C VAL A 427 23.31 -22.52 9.27
N VAL A 428 22.03 -22.86 9.19
CA VAL A 428 20.93 -22.13 9.82
C VAL A 428 19.90 -23.11 10.39
N ARG A 429 19.24 -22.76 11.49
CA ARG A 429 18.08 -23.49 12.01
C ARG A 429 16.99 -22.52 12.44
N VAL A 430 15.76 -23.00 12.53
CA VAL A 430 14.60 -22.22 12.97
C VAL A 430 14.29 -22.57 14.42
N GLU A 431 14.05 -21.55 15.24
CA GLU A 431 13.60 -21.69 16.62
C GLU A 431 12.23 -21.01 16.73
N VAL A 432 11.24 -21.76 17.21
CA VAL A 432 9.86 -21.30 17.35
C VAL A 432 9.42 -21.46 18.80
N ARG A 433 8.81 -20.42 19.36
CA ARG A 433 8.14 -20.46 20.66
C ARG A 433 6.73 -19.93 20.53
N ASP A 434 5.78 -20.83 20.76
CA ASP A 434 4.37 -20.50 20.94
C ASP A 434 4.05 -20.51 22.43
N THR A 435 3.77 -19.33 22.98
CA THR A 435 3.59 -19.12 24.43
C THR A 435 2.17 -18.69 24.80
N ALA A 436 1.30 -18.49 23.82
CA ALA A 436 -0.02 -17.93 24.03
C ALA A 436 -1.08 -19.03 24.05
N GLY A 437 -1.77 -19.18 25.19
CA GLY A 437 -2.86 -20.17 25.32
C GLY A 437 -4.15 -19.82 24.58
N ALA A 438 -4.21 -18.70 23.85
CA ALA A 438 -5.40 -18.27 23.12
C ALA A 438 -5.54 -19.10 21.84
N PRO A 439 -6.71 -19.68 21.52
CA PRO A 439 -6.87 -20.53 20.33
C PRO A 439 -6.56 -19.85 18.98
N ALA A 440 -6.65 -18.52 18.93
CA ALA A 440 -6.31 -17.71 17.77
C ALA A 440 -4.80 -17.46 17.62
N GLU A 441 -4.02 -17.70 18.68
CA GLU A 441 -2.57 -17.55 18.71
C GLU A 441 -1.93 -18.92 18.47
N TRP A 442 -1.43 -19.11 17.27
CA TRP A 442 -0.73 -20.31 16.84
C TRP A 442 0.23 -19.94 15.71
N VAL A 443 1.13 -20.85 15.38
CA VAL A 443 2.08 -20.66 14.28
C VAL A 443 2.34 -21.97 13.55
N ALA A 444 2.49 -21.90 12.24
CA ALA A 444 2.91 -23.02 11.41
C ALA A 444 4.03 -22.61 10.46
N ILE A 445 5.03 -23.47 10.28
CA ILE A 445 6.20 -23.20 9.46
C ILE A 445 6.49 -24.33 8.47
N THR A 446 7.13 -23.98 7.36
CA THR A 446 7.83 -24.89 6.45
C THR A 446 9.35 -24.82 6.69
N PRO A 447 10.18 -25.68 6.07
CA PRO A 447 11.63 -25.51 6.10
C PRO A 447 12.07 -24.15 5.54
N PRO A 448 13.23 -23.63 6.00
CA PRO A 448 13.81 -22.43 5.44
C PRO A 448 14.30 -22.65 4.01
N ARG A 449 14.24 -21.60 3.20
CA ARG A 449 14.67 -21.61 1.80
C ARG A 449 15.42 -20.33 1.44
N VAL A 450 16.37 -20.44 0.52
CA VAL A 450 17.15 -19.31 0.00
C VAL A 450 16.81 -19.14 -1.48
N PRO A 451 15.82 -18.30 -1.82
CA PRO A 451 15.32 -18.17 -3.18
C PRO A 451 16.37 -17.61 -4.13
N THR A 452 16.41 -18.16 -5.34
CA THR A 452 16.99 -17.45 -6.49
C THR A 452 15.92 -16.55 -7.07
N LEU A 453 16.18 -15.26 -7.09
CA LEU A 453 15.21 -14.24 -7.48
C LEU A 453 15.51 -13.70 -8.87
N ASP A 454 14.48 -13.58 -9.70
CA ASP A 454 14.55 -12.90 -10.98
C ASP A 454 13.51 -11.76 -11.05
N THR A 455 13.70 -10.80 -11.96
CA THR A 455 12.77 -9.68 -12.09
C THR A 455 11.41 -10.15 -12.63
N LEU A 456 10.33 -9.47 -12.25
CA LEU A 456 9.00 -9.74 -12.78
C LEU A 456 8.99 -9.66 -14.31
N ASN A 457 9.71 -8.68 -14.90
CA ASN A 457 9.81 -8.56 -16.35
C ASN A 457 10.45 -9.79 -17.01
N ASN A 458 11.41 -10.46 -16.36
CA ASN A 458 12.02 -11.67 -16.90
C ASN A 458 11.12 -12.90 -16.74
N VAL A 459 10.38 -13.00 -15.63
CA VAL A 459 9.50 -14.14 -15.35
C VAL A 459 8.20 -14.09 -16.17
N VAL A 460 7.55 -12.92 -16.22
CA VAL A 460 6.28 -12.71 -16.93
C VAL A 460 6.51 -12.41 -18.41
N GLY A 461 7.62 -11.74 -18.73
CA GLY A 461 7.88 -11.25 -20.08
C GLY A 461 6.99 -10.07 -20.46
N GLN A 462 6.91 -9.85 -21.78
CA GLN A 462 6.20 -8.73 -22.40
C GLN A 462 5.16 -9.18 -23.43
N THR A 463 4.98 -10.49 -23.60
CA THR A 463 4.12 -11.08 -24.63
C THR A 463 3.01 -11.93 -24.05
N ASP A 464 3.21 -12.52 -22.87
CA ASP A 464 2.16 -13.27 -22.20
C ASP A 464 1.00 -12.33 -21.83
N PRO A 465 -0.26 -12.73 -22.05
CA PRO A 465 -1.40 -11.92 -21.65
C PRO A 465 -1.51 -11.86 -20.13
N VAL A 466 -1.54 -10.63 -19.61
CA VAL A 466 -1.59 -10.34 -18.17
C VAL A 466 -2.91 -9.68 -17.82
N PHE A 467 -3.58 -10.19 -16.80
CA PHE A 467 -4.64 -9.46 -16.12
C PHE A 467 -4.01 -8.48 -15.13
N ILE A 468 -3.78 -7.25 -15.57
CA ILE A 468 -3.28 -6.18 -14.71
C ILE A 468 -4.49 -5.51 -14.07
N ASP A 469 -4.56 -5.55 -12.74
CA ASP A 469 -5.59 -4.83 -11.97
C ASP A 469 -5.52 -3.32 -12.29
N TRP A 470 -6.63 -2.59 -12.09
CA TRP A 470 -6.71 -1.20 -12.54
C TRP A 470 -5.73 -0.24 -11.83
N LEU A 471 -5.38 -0.49 -10.56
CA LEU A 471 -4.44 0.35 -9.80
C LEU A 471 -2.99 0.27 -10.33
N PRO A 472 -2.39 -0.93 -10.51
CA PRO A 472 -1.00 -1.05 -10.94
C PRO A 472 -0.77 -0.73 -12.42
N GLY A 473 -1.81 -0.49 -13.24
CA GLY A 473 -1.69 -0.33 -14.69
C GLY A 473 -0.61 0.65 -15.18
N LEU A 474 -0.40 1.77 -14.48
CA LEU A 474 0.62 2.76 -14.88
C LEU A 474 2.07 2.29 -14.64
N VAL A 475 2.30 1.43 -13.66
CA VAL A 475 3.66 1.04 -13.22
C VAL A 475 4.15 -0.27 -13.83
N PHE A 476 3.36 -0.89 -14.70
CA PHE A 476 3.72 -2.06 -15.51
C PHE A 476 3.46 -1.80 -17.01
N PRO A 477 4.14 -0.81 -17.63
CA PRO A 477 3.84 -0.41 -19.01
C PRO A 477 4.30 -1.43 -20.08
N CYS A 478 5.19 -2.37 -19.73
CA CYS A 478 5.73 -3.36 -20.67
C CYS A 478 4.96 -4.67 -20.70
N GLN A 479 4.19 -4.99 -19.66
CA GLN A 479 3.42 -6.24 -19.62
C GLN A 479 2.19 -6.09 -20.51
N GLN A 480 1.98 -7.04 -21.43
CA GLN A 480 0.87 -7.01 -22.38
C GLN A 480 -0.45 -7.32 -21.66
N PRO A 481 -1.39 -6.35 -21.54
CA PRO A 481 -2.69 -6.64 -20.94
C PRO A 481 -3.47 -7.62 -21.82
N MET A 482 -4.25 -8.50 -21.19
CA MET A 482 -5.15 -9.41 -21.89
C MET A 482 -6.08 -8.63 -22.83
N GLN A 483 -6.22 -9.12 -24.07
CA GLN A 483 -7.00 -8.42 -25.08
C GLN A 483 -8.47 -8.89 -25.09
N VAL A 484 -9.37 -8.01 -25.49
CA VAL A 484 -10.76 -8.37 -25.83
C VAL A 484 -10.98 -8.09 -27.31
N ARG A 485 -11.39 -9.10 -28.07
CA ARG A 485 -11.66 -8.98 -29.51
C ARG A 485 -12.96 -9.70 -29.85
N ASN A 486 -13.84 -9.02 -30.60
CA ASN A 486 -15.13 -9.57 -31.04
C ASN A 486 -16.01 -10.12 -29.90
N GLY A 487 -15.92 -9.52 -28.70
CA GLY A 487 -16.66 -9.97 -27.51
C GLY A 487 -16.03 -11.15 -26.76
N VAL A 488 -14.86 -11.64 -27.18
CA VAL A 488 -14.12 -12.74 -26.53
C VAL A 488 -12.87 -12.19 -25.84
N LEU A 489 -12.64 -12.63 -24.60
CA LEU A 489 -11.46 -12.30 -23.80
C LEU A 489 -10.33 -13.30 -24.09
N GLU A 490 -9.11 -12.78 -24.26
CA GLU A 490 -7.90 -13.59 -24.28
C GLU A 490 -7.60 -14.14 -22.88
N VAL A 491 -7.33 -15.44 -22.76
CA VAL A 491 -7.10 -16.09 -21.47
C VAL A 491 -5.77 -15.60 -20.87
N PRO A 492 -5.78 -14.89 -19.72
CA PRO A 492 -4.54 -14.42 -19.11
C PRO A 492 -3.76 -15.56 -18.46
N LYS A 493 -2.44 -15.49 -18.53
CA LYS A 493 -1.53 -16.41 -17.81
C LYS A 493 -1.11 -15.90 -16.44
N TRP A 494 -1.19 -14.59 -16.26
CA TRP A 494 -0.69 -13.90 -15.08
C TRP A 494 -1.72 -12.89 -14.59
N ARG A 495 -1.70 -12.60 -13.28
CA ARG A 495 -2.40 -11.45 -12.69
C ARG A 495 -1.44 -10.60 -11.90
N ILE A 496 -1.46 -9.29 -12.09
CA ILE A 496 -0.70 -8.32 -11.30
C ILE A 496 -1.69 -7.51 -10.47
N MET A 497 -1.54 -7.53 -9.16
CA MET A 497 -2.43 -6.93 -8.17
C MET A 497 -1.69 -5.82 -7.38
N PRO A 498 -2.39 -4.77 -6.91
CA PRO A 498 -1.82 -3.83 -5.95
C PRO A 498 -1.64 -4.51 -4.56
N ASP A 499 -1.26 -3.72 -3.54
CA ASP A 499 -1.17 -4.18 -2.16
C ASP A 499 -2.45 -4.89 -1.67
N ALA A 500 -2.33 -5.70 -0.62
CA ALA A 500 -3.42 -6.57 -0.15
C ALA A 500 -4.69 -5.80 0.22
N GLU A 501 -4.57 -4.65 0.88
CA GLU A 501 -5.71 -3.81 1.25
C GLU A 501 -6.40 -3.24 0.01
N ALA A 502 -5.63 -2.67 -0.92
CA ALA A 502 -6.18 -2.13 -2.16
C ALA A 502 -6.79 -3.23 -3.04
N THR A 503 -6.23 -4.43 -3.03
CA THR A 503 -6.79 -5.58 -3.76
C THR A 503 -8.16 -5.95 -3.20
N ARG A 504 -8.29 -6.09 -1.88
CA ARG A 504 -9.55 -6.44 -1.19
C ARG A 504 -10.61 -5.37 -1.38
N LYS A 505 -10.27 -4.10 -1.12
CA LYS A 505 -11.25 -3.01 -1.10
C LYS A 505 -11.58 -2.48 -2.47
N ASN A 506 -10.60 -2.39 -3.38
CA ASN A 506 -10.78 -1.72 -4.67
C ASN A 506 -10.82 -2.70 -5.86
N SER A 507 -9.84 -3.58 -6.00
CA SER A 507 -9.76 -4.44 -7.19
C SER A 507 -10.88 -5.48 -7.20
N GLN A 508 -11.04 -6.22 -6.10
CA GLN A 508 -12.01 -7.32 -5.99
C GLN A 508 -13.45 -6.85 -6.07
N THR A 509 -13.74 -5.65 -5.59
CA THR A 509 -15.09 -5.06 -5.62
C THR A 509 -15.41 -4.51 -7.01
N TRP A 510 -14.51 -3.70 -7.58
CA TRP A 510 -14.72 -3.01 -8.85
C TRP A 510 -14.75 -3.95 -10.05
N MET A 511 -13.89 -4.96 -10.06
CA MET A 511 -13.74 -5.89 -11.19
C MET A 511 -14.50 -7.21 -10.97
N SER A 512 -15.33 -7.29 -9.93
CA SER A 512 -16.08 -8.51 -9.59
C SER A 512 -16.96 -9.00 -10.74
N GLY A 513 -17.17 -10.32 -10.81
CA GLY A 513 -18.12 -10.91 -11.75
C GLY A 513 -19.56 -10.40 -11.55
N LYS A 514 -19.96 -10.11 -10.31
CA LYS A 514 -21.28 -9.54 -9.98
C LYS A 514 -21.50 -8.16 -10.60
N ALA A 515 -20.44 -7.37 -10.74
CA ALA A 515 -20.45 -6.07 -11.41
C ALA A 515 -20.16 -6.16 -12.93
N GLY A 516 -20.02 -7.37 -13.48
CA GLY A 516 -19.69 -7.61 -14.89
C GLY A 516 -18.19 -7.47 -15.23
N GLY A 517 -17.32 -7.41 -14.22
CA GLY A 517 -15.89 -7.31 -14.41
C GLY A 517 -15.21 -8.64 -14.77
N PRO A 518 -13.95 -8.59 -15.21
CA PRO A 518 -13.21 -9.74 -15.74
C PRO A 518 -12.97 -10.86 -14.72
N LEU A 519 -13.06 -10.58 -13.42
CA LEU A 519 -12.88 -11.61 -12.39
C LEU A 519 -13.92 -12.72 -12.51
N GLY A 520 -15.15 -12.41 -12.94
CA GLY A 520 -16.18 -13.44 -13.15
C GLY A 520 -15.81 -14.47 -14.22
N ILE A 521 -15.01 -14.08 -15.22
CA ILE A 521 -14.52 -15.00 -16.25
C ILE A 521 -13.33 -15.79 -15.70
N THR A 522 -12.34 -15.08 -15.14
CA THR A 522 -11.10 -15.73 -14.68
C THR A 522 -11.34 -16.67 -13.51
N GLU A 523 -12.21 -16.34 -12.56
CA GLU A 523 -12.54 -17.21 -11.41
C GLU A 523 -13.31 -18.47 -11.83
N ALA A 524 -14.08 -18.40 -12.91
CA ALA A 524 -14.85 -19.54 -13.41
C ALA A 524 -14.01 -20.55 -14.19
N MET A 525 -12.86 -20.12 -14.76
CA MET A 525 -12.08 -20.96 -15.68
C MET A 525 -10.61 -21.17 -15.27
N LEU A 526 -10.08 -20.35 -14.36
CA LEU A 526 -8.66 -20.37 -13.95
C LEU A 526 -8.51 -20.65 -12.46
N THR A 527 -7.49 -21.41 -12.13
CA THR A 527 -6.98 -21.58 -10.77
C THR A 527 -5.82 -20.61 -10.54
N PRO A 528 -5.94 -19.63 -9.62
CA PRO A 528 -4.82 -18.76 -9.26
C PRO A 528 -3.83 -19.47 -8.33
N THR A 529 -2.54 -19.22 -8.54
CA THR A 529 -1.46 -19.53 -7.59
C THR A 529 -0.67 -18.26 -7.32
N LEU A 530 -0.72 -17.75 -6.09
CA LEU A 530 0.07 -16.59 -5.70
C LEU A 530 1.57 -16.96 -5.66
N LEU A 531 2.44 -16.16 -6.27
CA LEU A 531 3.89 -16.38 -6.24
C LEU A 531 4.57 -15.55 -5.16
N PRO A 532 5.66 -16.06 -4.52
CA PRO A 532 6.46 -15.26 -3.62
C PRO A 532 7.17 -14.15 -4.40
N THR A 533 6.87 -12.91 -4.04
CA THR A 533 7.47 -11.73 -4.66
C THR A 533 7.93 -10.73 -3.61
N TYR A 534 8.96 -9.97 -3.96
CA TYR A 534 9.66 -9.07 -3.05
C TYR A 534 10.05 -7.80 -3.79
N LEU A 535 9.97 -6.65 -3.13
CA LEU A 535 10.50 -5.42 -3.69
C LEU A 535 12.00 -5.33 -3.38
N ARG A 536 12.84 -5.22 -4.42
CA ARG A 536 14.29 -5.16 -4.29
C ARG A 536 14.70 -4.12 -3.24
N ASN A 537 15.42 -4.54 -2.20
CA ASN A 537 15.96 -3.69 -1.13
C ASN A 537 14.92 -2.92 -0.28
N ASP A 538 13.61 -3.13 -0.48
CA ASP A 538 12.55 -2.69 0.44
C ASP A 538 11.76 -3.94 0.90
N TRP A 539 12.46 -4.81 1.63
CA TRP A 539 12.00 -6.15 1.98
C TRP A 539 10.77 -6.19 2.89
N GLY A 540 10.38 -5.07 3.50
CA GLY A 540 9.17 -4.97 4.31
C GLY A 540 8.00 -4.29 3.59
N ARG A 541 8.15 -4.00 2.28
CA ARG A 541 7.06 -3.44 1.49
C ARG A 541 6.12 -4.52 0.99
N ASP A 542 4.82 -4.30 1.20
CA ASP A 542 3.79 -4.89 0.35
C ASP A 542 3.67 -4.04 -0.93
N TRP A 543 4.22 -4.56 -2.03
CA TRP A 543 4.08 -3.91 -3.33
C TRP A 543 2.80 -4.33 -4.06
N GLY A 544 2.19 -5.43 -3.59
CA GLY A 544 1.14 -6.16 -4.26
C GLY A 544 1.50 -7.62 -4.51
N GLY A 545 0.80 -8.22 -5.47
CA GLY A 545 0.85 -9.65 -5.72
C GLY A 545 0.99 -9.99 -7.19
N LEU A 546 1.68 -11.11 -7.46
CA LEU A 546 1.73 -11.76 -8.76
C LEU A 546 1.08 -13.14 -8.65
N GLN A 547 0.06 -13.42 -9.44
CA GLN A 547 -0.52 -14.75 -9.55
C GLN A 547 -0.15 -15.37 -10.90
N ARG A 548 0.11 -16.67 -10.89
CA ARG A 548 0.09 -17.51 -12.08
C ARG A 548 -1.30 -18.15 -12.19
N PHE A 549 -1.89 -18.08 -13.38
CA PHE A 549 -3.13 -18.78 -13.69
C PHE A 549 -2.85 -20.12 -14.35
N THR A 550 -3.65 -21.12 -13.99
CA THR A 550 -3.73 -22.41 -14.68
C THR A 550 -5.17 -22.68 -15.05
N GLU A 551 -5.45 -23.09 -16.29
CA GLU A 551 -6.81 -23.44 -16.71
C GLU A 551 -7.32 -24.67 -15.94
N ILE A 552 -8.55 -24.58 -15.42
CA ILE A 552 -9.22 -25.68 -14.72
C ILE A 552 -9.43 -26.86 -15.69
N ALA A 553 -9.82 -26.55 -16.93
CA ALA A 553 -10.01 -27.50 -18.02
C ALA A 553 -9.36 -26.95 -19.30
N PRO A 554 -8.07 -27.27 -19.56
CA PRO A 554 -7.34 -26.73 -20.71
C PRO A 554 -8.04 -27.01 -22.04
N ALA A 555 -8.30 -25.97 -22.83
CA ALA A 555 -8.98 -26.07 -24.13
C ALA A 555 -8.36 -25.12 -25.18
N PRO A 556 -8.34 -25.50 -26.47
CA PRO A 556 -7.88 -24.60 -27.52
C PRO A 556 -8.87 -23.43 -27.72
N PRO A 557 -8.40 -22.25 -28.17
CA PRO A 557 -9.28 -21.14 -28.52
C PRO A 557 -10.31 -21.51 -29.59
N ALA A 558 -11.52 -20.98 -29.47
CA ALA A 558 -12.58 -21.20 -30.45
C ALA A 558 -12.29 -20.48 -31.78
N GLN A 559 -12.64 -21.12 -32.91
CA GLN A 559 -12.68 -20.46 -34.22
C GLN A 559 -14.02 -19.72 -34.35
N LEU A 560 -13.97 -18.39 -34.43
CA LEU A 560 -15.16 -17.57 -34.56
C LEU A 560 -15.60 -17.50 -36.03
N ASP A 561 -16.86 -17.82 -36.29
CA ASP A 561 -17.52 -17.48 -37.56
C ASP A 561 -18.03 -16.05 -37.48
N LEU A 562 -17.43 -15.17 -38.28
CA LEU A 562 -17.69 -13.73 -38.23
C LEU A 562 -18.51 -13.31 -39.45
N GLY A 563 -19.57 -12.54 -39.19
CA GLY A 563 -20.41 -11.96 -40.22
C GLY A 563 -20.67 -10.48 -39.98
N THR A 564 -21.16 -9.80 -41.01
CA THR A 564 -21.57 -8.40 -40.92
C THR A 564 -23.04 -8.28 -41.28
N ALA A 565 -23.79 -7.44 -40.57
CA ALA A 565 -25.18 -7.16 -40.88
C ALA A 565 -25.46 -5.66 -40.81
N HIS A 566 -26.20 -5.14 -41.80
CA HIS A 566 -26.69 -3.77 -41.75
C HIS A 566 -27.92 -3.68 -40.83
N ARG A 567 -27.91 -2.72 -39.90
CA ARG A 567 -28.96 -2.50 -38.91
C ARG A 567 -29.33 -1.01 -38.86
N SER A 568 -30.52 -0.71 -38.37
CA SER A 568 -30.93 0.67 -38.05
C SER A 568 -30.11 1.20 -36.88
N GLY A 569 -29.89 2.52 -36.79
CA GLY A 569 -29.25 3.15 -35.62
C GLY A 569 -30.07 3.08 -34.33
N LEU A 570 -31.34 2.66 -34.42
CA LEU A 570 -32.23 2.39 -33.28
C LEU A 570 -32.47 0.89 -33.07
N TYR A 571 -31.75 0.02 -33.78
CA TYR A 571 -31.89 -1.42 -33.60
C TYR A 571 -31.27 -1.84 -32.27
N ASP A 572 -32.09 -2.47 -31.42
CA ASP A 572 -31.68 -3.13 -30.19
C ASP A 572 -32.17 -4.58 -30.25
N PRO A 573 -31.27 -5.59 -30.35
CA PRO A 573 -31.68 -6.98 -30.46
C PRO A 573 -32.33 -7.51 -29.17
N ALA A 574 -31.93 -6.99 -28.00
CA ALA A 574 -32.45 -7.28 -26.67
C ALA A 574 -31.56 -6.59 -25.61
N PRO A 575 -32.09 -6.33 -24.39
CA PRO A 575 -31.28 -5.86 -23.28
C PRO A 575 -30.12 -6.81 -22.95
N MET A 576 -28.95 -6.25 -22.60
CA MET A 576 -27.84 -7.03 -22.05
C MET A 576 -28.19 -7.57 -20.66
N ARG A 577 -27.75 -8.80 -20.35
CA ARG A 577 -27.89 -9.36 -19.00
C ARG A 577 -26.94 -8.61 -18.05
N SER A 578 -27.50 -7.83 -17.13
CA SER A 578 -26.76 -6.97 -16.20
C SER A 578 -27.15 -7.14 -14.72
N SER A 579 -27.82 -8.25 -14.36
CA SER A 579 -28.10 -8.62 -12.96
C SER A 579 -27.11 -9.69 -12.48
N GLY A 580 -26.68 -9.59 -11.22
CA GLY A 580 -25.81 -10.60 -10.58
C GLY A 580 -26.42 -12.00 -10.63
N TYR A 581 -25.55 -13.01 -10.65
CA TYR A 581 -25.93 -14.42 -10.51
C TYR A 581 -26.38 -14.76 -9.09
#